data_AF-A0A090T2P4-F1
#
_entry.id   AF-A0A090T2P4-F1
#
_cell.length_a   1.000
_cell.length_b   1.000
_cell.length_c   1.000
_cell.angle_alpha   90.00
_cell.angle_beta   90.00
_cell.angle_gamma   90.00
#
_symmetry.space_group_name_H-M   'P 1'
#
loop_
_entity.id
_entity.type
_entity.pdbx_description
1 polymer ?
#
loop_
_entity_poly.entity_id
_entity_poly.type
_entity_poly.pdbx_seq_one_letter_code
_entity_poly.pdbx_strand_id
1 'polypeptide(L)'
;MMSTDFKPAQFVQTMIDVGEAKTKTSTRDLLLRGTMAGIILSLAVVVAITTIVQTGMGVVGALVFPVGFVILSVMGYDLVTGVFGLAPLAKFENRPGITWVVSCAAGV
;
A
#
# COMPACT_ATOMS: atom_id res chain seq x y z
N MET A 1 29.60 -11.77 11.83
CA MET A 1 28.35 -11.09 12.26
C MET A 1 27.70 -10.35 11.07
N MET A 2 27.52 -11.02 9.94
CA MET A 2 26.67 -10.56 8.83
C MET A 2 25.90 -11.79 8.40
N SER A 3 24.80 -12.07 9.11
CA SER A 3 23.89 -13.15 8.80
C SER A 3 23.16 -12.83 7.50
N THR A 4 22.90 -13.88 6.74
CA THR A 4 22.20 -13.90 5.47
C THR A 4 20.71 -13.56 5.70
N ASP A 5 20.36 -12.26 5.78
CA ASP A 5 19.14 -11.84 6.48
C ASP A 5 17.80 -12.01 5.72
N PHE A 6 17.77 -12.21 4.39
CA PHE A 6 16.63 -12.81 3.69
C PHE A 6 17.10 -13.43 2.37
N LYS A 7 16.85 -14.71 2.12
CA LYS A 7 16.94 -15.22 0.74
C LYS A 7 15.90 -14.46 -0.08
N PRO A 8 16.26 -13.82 -1.21
CA PRO A 8 15.31 -13.03 -2.00
C PRO A 8 14.07 -13.84 -2.39
N ALA A 9 14.24 -15.16 -2.57
CA ALA A 9 13.14 -16.10 -2.75
C ALA A 9 12.10 -16.08 -1.60
N GLN A 10 12.53 -16.07 -0.33
CA GLN A 10 11.60 -16.06 0.82
C GLN A 10 10.88 -14.72 0.96
N PHE A 11 11.57 -13.61 0.67
CA PHE A 11 10.95 -12.28 0.70
C PHE A 11 9.88 -12.14 -0.38
N VAL A 12 10.14 -12.64 -1.60
CA VAL A 12 9.15 -12.68 -2.68
C VAL A 12 7.95 -13.54 -2.29
N GLN A 13 8.16 -14.71 -1.66
CA GLN A 13 7.06 -15.54 -1.13
C GLN A 13 6.20 -14.77 -0.12
N THR A 14 6.81 -14.08 0.85
CA THR A 14 6.05 -13.30 1.84
C THR A 14 5.28 -12.14 1.20
N MET A 15 5.83 -11.48 0.17
CA MET A 15 5.12 -10.45 -0.59
C MET A 15 3.91 -11.02 -1.33
N ILE A 16 4.04 -12.24 -1.84
CA ILE A 16 2.99 -12.93 -2.58
C ILE A 16 1.88 -13.40 -1.63
N ASP A 17 2.22 -13.95 -0.46
CA ASP A 17 1.25 -14.31 0.57
C ASP A 17 0.47 -13.07 1.07
N VAL A 18 1.15 -11.93 1.24
CA VAL A 18 0.50 -10.65 1.59
C VAL A 18 -0.38 -10.14 0.43
N GLY A 19 0.05 -10.32 -0.82
CA GLY A 19 -0.75 -10.01 -2.01
C GLY A 19 -2.04 -10.85 -2.08
N GLU A 20 -1.95 -12.15 -1.83
CA GLU A 20 -3.10 -13.06 -1.78
C GLU A 20 -4.11 -12.62 -0.70
N ALA A 21 -3.64 -12.34 0.52
CA ALA A 21 -4.50 -11.89 1.61
C ALA A 21 -5.25 -10.59 1.28
N LYS A 22 -4.59 -9.64 0.61
CA LYS A 22 -5.19 -8.37 0.18
C LYS A 22 -6.22 -8.56 -0.93
N THR A 23 -6.01 -9.48 -1.86
CA THR A 23 -6.99 -9.79 -2.92
C THR A 23 -8.26 -10.49 -2.43
N LYS A 24 -8.22 -11.17 -1.27
CA LYS A 24 -9.38 -11.82 -0.64
C LYS A 24 -10.19 -10.90 0.28
N THR A 25 -9.80 -9.62 0.40
CA THR A 25 -10.52 -8.65 1.24
C THR A 25 -11.84 -8.27 0.58
N SER A 26 -12.92 -8.18 1.37
CA SER A 26 -14.26 -7.81 0.87
C SER A 26 -14.25 -6.42 0.23
N THR A 27 -14.95 -6.26 -0.90
CA THR A 27 -15.03 -4.99 -1.66
C THR A 27 -15.49 -3.81 -0.81
N ARG A 28 -16.39 -4.04 0.17
CA ARG A 28 -16.86 -2.98 1.08
C ARG A 28 -15.78 -2.52 2.04
N ASP A 29 -15.05 -3.46 2.63
CA ASP A 29 -13.96 -3.17 3.56
C ASP A 29 -12.78 -2.52 2.82
N LEU A 30 -12.53 -2.94 1.58
CA LEU A 30 -11.50 -2.36 0.70
C LEU A 30 -11.83 -0.90 0.32
N LEU A 31 -13.09 -0.60 0.00
CA LEU A 31 -13.54 0.76 -0.29
C LEU A 31 -13.46 1.65 0.96
N LEU A 32 -13.88 1.15 2.12
CA LEU A 32 -13.84 1.91 3.36
C LEU A 32 -12.40 2.17 3.81
N ARG A 33 -11.54 1.14 3.79
CA ARG A 33 -10.13 1.26 4.16
C ARG A 33 -9.35 2.15 3.20
N GLY A 34 -9.64 2.07 1.89
CA GLY A 34 -9.03 2.93 0.87
C GLY A 34 -9.47 4.40 0.96
N THR A 35 -10.76 4.65 1.25
CA THR A 35 -11.25 6.04 1.43
C THR A 35 -10.70 6.68 2.70
N MET A 36 -10.63 5.95 3.81
CA MET A 36 -9.99 6.43 5.05
C MET A 36 -8.50 6.73 4.83
N ALA A 37 -7.79 5.86 4.11
CA ALA A 37 -6.39 6.09 3.71
C ALA A 37 -6.24 7.40 2.92
N GLY A 38 -7.13 7.62 1.94
CA GLY A 38 -7.12 8.79 1.07
C GLY A 38 -7.38 10.10 1.82
N ILE A 39 -8.29 10.10 2.81
CA ILE A 39 -8.58 11.28 3.63
C ILE A 39 -7.33 11.70 4.42
N ILE A 40 -6.67 10.75 5.08
CA ILE A 40 -5.48 11.04 5.88
C ILE A 40 -4.31 11.45 4.98
N LEU A 41 -4.14 10.82 3.81
CA LEU A 41 -3.13 11.23 2.81
C LEU A 41 -3.36 12.67 2.33
N SER A 42 -4.61 13.04 2.10
CA SER A 42 -4.97 14.40 1.66
C SER A 42 -4.61 15.44 2.73
N LEU A 43 -4.84 15.13 4.01
CA LEU A 43 -4.42 16.00 5.12
C LEU A 43 -2.89 16.14 5.19
N ALA A 44 -2.15 15.05 4.99
CA ALA A 44 -0.69 15.11 4.94
C ALA A 44 -0.18 15.98 3.77
N VAL A 45 -0.83 15.92 2.60
CA VAL A 45 -0.50 16.76 1.45
C VAL A 45 -0.77 18.24 1.73
N VAL A 46 -1.88 18.58 2.40
CA VAL A 46 -2.16 19.96 2.82
C VAL A 46 -1.06 20.47 3.75
N VAL A 47 -0.62 19.67 4.73
CA VAL A 47 0.51 20.03 5.61
C VAL A 47 1.81 20.19 4.82
N ALA A 48 2.09 19.33 3.84
CA ALA A 48 3.26 19.46 2.98
C ALA A 48 3.23 20.78 2.17
N ILE A 49 2.09 21.12 1.55
CA ILE A 49 1.93 22.36 0.78
C ILE A 49 2.08 23.59 1.67
N THR A 50 1.45 23.62 2.85
CA THR A 50 1.59 24.74 3.79
C THR A 50 3.04 24.93 4.23
N THR A 51 3.78 23.84 4.44
CA THR A 51 5.21 23.89 4.78
C THR A 51 6.05 24.47 3.65
N ILE A 52 5.76 24.11 2.38
CA ILE A 52 6.43 24.67 1.20
C ILE A 52 6.19 26.18 1.11
N VAL A 53 4.93 26.61 1.28
CA VAL A 53 4.54 28.03 1.17
C VAL A 53 5.15 28.86 2.30
N GLN A 54 5.28 28.30 3.50
CA GLN A 54 5.88 29.01 4.65
C GLN A 54 7.41 29.08 4.60
N THR A 55 8.08 28.02 4.15
CA THR A 55 9.55 27.96 4.14
C THR A 55 10.18 28.48 2.86
N GLY A 56 9.43 28.54 1.75
CA GLY A 56 9.96 28.86 0.42
C GLY A 56 10.91 27.81 -0.15
N MET A 57 11.12 26.69 0.57
CA MET A 57 12.02 25.60 0.21
C MET A 57 11.22 24.34 -0.08
N GLY A 58 11.08 24.00 -1.38
CA GLY A 58 10.32 22.83 -1.83
C GLY A 58 10.82 21.48 -1.25
N VAL A 59 12.08 21.42 -0.83
CA VAL A 59 12.69 20.23 -0.21
C VAL A 59 12.03 19.85 1.11
N VAL A 60 11.59 20.84 1.91
CA VAL A 60 10.97 20.57 3.20
C VAL A 60 9.61 19.89 3.01
N GLY A 61 8.81 20.34 2.04
CA GLY A 61 7.56 19.66 1.68
C GLY A 61 7.76 18.25 1.13
N ALA A 62 8.84 18.03 0.36
CA ALA A 62 9.18 16.72 -0.17
C ALA A 62 9.51 15.69 0.94
N LEU A 63 9.99 16.14 2.09
CA LEU A 63 10.23 15.27 3.27
C LEU A 63 8.96 15.04 4.09
N VAL A 64 8.06 16.01 4.16
CA VAL A 64 6.79 15.88 4.92
C VAL A 64 5.81 14.92 4.24
N PHE A 65 5.79 14.87 2.90
CA PHE A 65 4.94 13.94 2.15
C PHE A 65 5.15 12.45 2.52
N PRO A 66 6.38 11.89 2.46
CA PRO A 66 6.63 10.50 2.83
C PRO A 66 6.39 10.23 4.32
N VAL A 67 6.55 11.21 5.20
CA VAL A 67 6.19 11.05 6.63
C VAL A 67 4.69 10.79 6.77
N GLY A 68 3.85 11.53 6.05
CA GLY A 68 2.41 11.25 5.98
C GLY A 68 2.09 9.85 5.48
N PHE A 69 2.83 9.38 4.47
CA PHE A 69 2.69 8.02 3.94
C PHE A 69 3.08 6.94 4.95
N VAL A 70 4.14 7.15 5.74
CA VAL A 70 4.55 6.21 6.81
C VAL A 70 3.47 6.10 7.89
N ILE A 71 2.82 7.20 8.27
CA ILE A 71 1.73 7.19 9.25
C ILE A 71 0.58 6.29 8.78
N LEU A 72 0.19 6.40 7.51
CA LEU A 72 -0.84 5.53 6.90
C LEU A 72 -0.44 4.05 6.91
N SER A 73 0.83 3.78 6.59
CA SER A 73 1.38 2.41 6.58
C SER A 73 1.37 1.78 7.97
N VAL A 74 1.64 2.55 9.03
CA VAL A 74 1.60 2.07 10.42
C VAL A 74 0.17 1.85 10.90
N MET A 75 -0.77 2.71 10.50
CA MET A 75 -2.21 2.49 10.74
C MET A 75 -2.77 1.30 9.96
N GLY A 76 -1.97 0.71 9.07
CA GLY A 76 -2.36 -0.44 8.27
C GLY A 76 -3.48 -0.08 7.31
N TYR A 77 -3.55 1.13 6.77
CA TYR A 77 -4.52 1.40 5.72
C TYR A 77 -4.02 0.86 4.37
N ASP A 78 -4.91 0.18 3.64
CA ASP A 78 -4.60 -0.35 2.32
C ASP A 78 -4.83 0.70 1.24
N LEU A 79 -3.74 1.23 0.70
CA LEU A 79 -3.80 2.15 -0.43
C LEU A 79 -3.80 1.35 -1.75
N VAL A 80 -4.58 1.82 -2.71
CA VAL A 80 -4.74 1.22 -4.03
C VAL A 80 -3.40 0.97 -4.73
N THR A 81 -2.43 1.87 -4.55
CA THR A 81 -1.07 1.74 -5.13
C THR A 81 -0.28 0.57 -4.56
N GLY A 82 -0.43 0.26 -3.27
CA GLY A 82 0.22 -0.88 -2.62
C GLY A 82 -0.37 -2.21 -3.09
N VAL A 83 -1.71 -2.27 -3.23
CA VAL A 83 -2.40 -3.45 -3.74
C VAL A 83 -2.04 -3.69 -5.21
N PHE A 84 -1.93 -2.66 -6.04
CA PHE A 84 -1.49 -2.79 -7.43
C PHE A 84 -0.04 -3.27 -7.58
N GLY A 85 0.84 -3.03 -6.61
CA GLY A 85 2.18 -3.61 -6.61
C GLY A 85 2.22 -5.09 -6.25
N LEU A 86 1.35 -5.53 -5.34
CA LEU A 86 1.35 -6.90 -4.80
C LEU A 86 0.43 -7.86 -5.57
N ALA A 87 -0.69 -7.38 -6.12
CA ALA A 87 -1.63 -8.17 -6.91
C ALA A 87 -1.02 -8.86 -8.16
N PRO A 88 -0.19 -8.20 -8.99
CA PRO A 88 0.42 -8.86 -10.14
C PRO A 88 1.48 -9.89 -9.74
N LEU A 89 2.16 -9.71 -8.59
CA LEU A 89 3.14 -10.66 -8.06
C LEU A 89 2.46 -11.97 -7.65
N ALA A 90 1.31 -11.89 -6.98
CA ALA A 90 0.53 -13.07 -6.60
C ALA A 90 -0.01 -13.84 -7.82
N LYS A 91 -0.26 -13.13 -8.92
CA LYS A 91 -0.65 -13.73 -10.20
C LYS A 91 0.52 -14.40 -10.93
N PHE A 92 1.71 -13.80 -10.90
CA PHE A 92 2.90 -14.33 -11.57
C PHE A 92 3.34 -15.69 -11.00
N GLU A 93 3.04 -15.96 -9.74
CA GLU A 93 3.29 -17.25 -9.09
C GLU A 93 2.18 -18.30 -9.34
N ASN A 94 1.20 -18.03 -10.22
CA ASN A 94 0.16 -18.99 -10.62
C ASN A 94 -0.62 -19.59 -9.43
N ARG A 95 -0.87 -18.82 -8.36
CA ARG A 95 -1.72 -19.31 -7.27
C ARG A 95 -3.19 -19.44 -7.71
N PRO A 96 -3.87 -20.55 -7.35
CA PRO A 96 -5.23 -20.82 -7.81
C PRO A 96 -6.22 -19.78 -7.24
N GLY A 97 -6.95 -19.08 -8.13
CA GLY A 97 -8.02 -18.15 -7.77
C GLY A 97 -7.77 -16.66 -8.05
N ILE A 98 -6.59 -16.27 -8.56
CA ILE A 98 -6.24 -14.85 -8.78
C ILE A 98 -6.50 -14.44 -10.24
N THR A 99 -7.67 -13.85 -10.49
CA THR A 99 -8.08 -13.34 -11.81
C THR A 99 -7.58 -11.90 -12.05
N TRP A 100 -7.46 -11.48 -13.32
CA TRP A 100 -7.11 -10.09 -13.71
C TRP A 100 -8.24 -9.08 -13.41
N VAL A 101 -9.40 -9.61 -13.02
CA VAL A 101 -10.59 -8.82 -12.73
C VAL A 101 -10.58 -8.56 -11.23
N VAL A 102 -10.92 -7.33 -10.83
CA VAL A 102 -11.33 -7.02 -9.46
C VAL A 102 -12.51 -7.95 -9.16
N SER A 103 -12.22 -9.15 -8.66
CA SER A 103 -13.25 -10.16 -8.45
C SER A 103 -14.03 -9.72 -7.21
N CYS A 104 -15.05 -8.92 -7.46
CA CYS A 104 -16.13 -8.64 -6.54
C CYS A 104 -16.95 -9.91 -6.21
N ALA A 105 -16.49 -11.12 -6.55
CA ALA A 105 -17.25 -12.37 -6.49
C ALA A 105 -16.37 -13.59 -6.17
N ALA A 106 -15.67 -13.57 -5.04
CA ALA A 106 -15.13 -14.79 -4.42
C ALA A 106 -15.54 -14.89 -2.93
N GLY A 107 -16.78 -14.49 -2.66
CA GLY A 107 -17.40 -14.51 -1.33
C GLY A 107 -18.93 -14.66 -1.37
N VAL A 108 -19.48 -15.14 -2.48
CA VAL A 108 -20.79 -15.80 -2.61
C VAL A 108 -20.64 -16.92 -3.62
#